data_AF-A0A2N0CYN4-F1
#
_entry.id   AF-A0A2N0CYN4-F1
#
_cell.length_a   1.000
_cell.length_b   1.000
_cell.length_c   1.000
_cell.angle_alpha   90.00
_cell.angle_beta   90.00
_cell.angle_gamma   90.00
#
_symmetry.space_group_name_H-M   'P 1'
#
loop_
_entity.id
_entity.type
_entity.pdbx_description
1 polymer ?
#
loop_
_entity_poly.entity_id
_entity_poly.type
_entity_poly.pdbx_seq_one_letter_code
_entity_poly.pdbx_strand_id
1 'polypeptide(L)' 'MDAILVINAGSSSLKFQIFEIADTGPKRCIRGQIDGIGVRPRLVASAADGTVLVDRRYTPDVVDHL' A
#
# COMPACT_ATOMS: atom_id res chain seq x y z
N MET A 1 0.31 -13.56 -14.94
CA MET A 1 0.60 -13.69 -13.50
C MET A 1 -0.56 -13.03 -12.81
N ASP A 2 -1.35 -13.82 -12.09
CA ASP A 2 -2.53 -13.31 -11.41
C ASP A 2 -2.16 -12.91 -9.98
N ALA A 3 -2.76 -11.83 -9.51
CA ALA A 3 -2.47 -11.29 -8.20
C ALA A 3 -3.75 -10.85 -7.50
N ILE A 4 -3.76 -10.99 -6.18
CA ILE A 4 -4.82 -10.51 -5.29
C ILE A 4 -4.32 -9.23 -4.63
N LEU A 5 -5.04 -8.13 -4.88
CA LEU A 5 -4.87 -6.88 -4.14
C LEU A 5 -5.85 -6.87 -2.96
N VAL A 6 -5.32 -6.86 -1.75
CA VAL A 6 -6.10 -6.69 -0.51
C VAL A 6 -5.98 -5.25 -0.06
N ILE A 7 -7.12 -4.59 0.15
CA ILE A 7 -7.21 -3.20 0.62
C ILE A 7 -7.95 -3.17 1.96
N ASN A 8 -7.38 -2.45 2.92
CA ASN A 8 -8.04 -2.04 4.14
C ASN A 8 -8.04 -0.52 4.19
N ALA A 9 -9.22 0.09 4.13
CA ALA A 9 -9.38 1.54 4.14
C ALA A 9 -10.02 2.01 5.45
N GLY A 10 -9.45 3.05 6.05
CA GLY A 10 -10.06 3.87 7.09
C GLY A 10 -10.10 5.33 6.65
N SER A 11 -10.68 6.20 7.49
CA SER A 11 -10.88 7.62 7.13
C SER A 11 -9.59 8.41 6.86
N SER A 12 -8.48 8.03 7.50
CA SER A 12 -7.20 8.74 7.43
C SER A 12 -6.05 7.89 6.87
N SER A 13 -6.32 6.64 6.50
CA SER A 13 -5.28 5.73 5.99
C SER A 13 -5.86 4.63 5.11
N LEU A 14 -5.06 4.14 4.18
CA LEU A 14 -5.34 2.95 3.37
C LEU A 14 -4.11 2.05 3.41
N LYS A 15 -4.28 0.83 3.90
CA LYS A 15 -3.26 -0.22 3.89
C LYS A 15 -3.57 -1.19 2.77
N PHE A 16 -2.53 -1.65 2.08
CA PHE A 16 -2.69 -2.60 0.99
C PHE A 16 -1.59 -3.65 1.00
N GLN A 17 -1.92 -4.82 0.45
CA GLN A 17 -0.97 -5.90 0.22
C GLN A 17 -1.29 -6.56 -1.11
N ILE A 18 -0.24 -6.93 -1.85
CA ILE A 18 -0.37 -7.66 -3.12
C ILE A 18 0.17 -9.07 -2.90
N PHE A 19 -0.66 -10.06 -3.25
CA PHE A 19 -0.31 -11.46 -3.19
C PHE A 19 -0.27 -12.05 -4.60
N GLU A 20 0.83 -12.70 -4.95
CA GLU A 20 0.89 -13.56 -6.13
C GLU A 20 0.06 -14.83 -5.88
N ILE A 21 -0.71 -15.24 -6.89
CA ILE A 21 -1.39 -16.54 -6.89
C ILE A 21 -0.37 -17.60 -7.33
N ALA A 22 0.07 -18.44 -6.39
CA ALA A 22 0.98 -19.54 -6.63
C ALA A 22 0.32 -20.88 -6.29
N ASP A 23 0.85 -21.97 -6.83
CA ASP A 23 0.31 -23.34 -6.63
C ASP A 23 0.28 -23.76 -5.16
N THR A 24 1.19 -23.22 -4.35
CA THR A 24 1.27 -23.47 -2.91
C THR A 24 0.37 -22.55 -2.06
N GLY A 25 -0.40 -21.67 -2.70
CA GLY A 25 -1.23 -20.65 -2.06
C GLY A 25 -0.71 -19.23 -2.22
N PRO A 26 -1.48 -18.22 -1.78
CA PRO A 26 -1.13 -16.81 -1.99
C PRO A 26 0.19 -16.42 -1.31
N LYS A 27 1.12 -15.85 -2.08
CA LYS A 27 2.40 -15.36 -1.57
C LYS A 27 2.42 -13.84 -1.54
N ARG A 28 2.59 -13.24 -0.37
CA ARG A 28 2.69 -11.78 -0.25
C ARG A 28 3.97 -11.26 -0.90
N CYS A 29 3.82 -10.44 -1.94
CA CYS A 29 4.94 -9.84 -2.66
C CYS A 29 5.20 -8.40 -2.22
N ILE A 30 4.14 -7.65 -1.93
CA ILE A 30 4.23 -6.24 -1.54
C ILE A 30 3.34 -5.98 -0.33
N ARG A 31 3.82 -5.14 0.58
CA ARG A 31 3.01 -4.48 1.60
C ARG A 31 3.21 -2.99 1.51
N GLY A 32 2.12 -2.24 1.52
CA GLY A 32 2.18 -0.80 1.58
C GLY A 32 1.04 -0.17 2.35
N GLN A 33 1.16 1.14 2.53
CA GLN A 33 0.14 1.97 3.13
C GLN A 33 0.29 3.40 2.65
N ILE A 34 -0.82 4.13 2.65
CA ILE A 34 -0.86 5.57 2.70
C ILE A 34 -1.53 6.00 4.01
N ASP A 35 -0.85 6.84 4.79
CA ASP A 35 -1.39 7.45 6.01
C ASP A 35 -1.38 8.97 5.91
N GLY A 36 -2.05 9.65 6.85
CA GLY A 36 -2.09 11.11 6.91
C GLY A 36 -2.86 11.75 5.76
N ILE A 37 -3.80 11.02 5.12
CA ILE A 37 -4.68 11.54 4.05
C ILE A 37 -5.35 12.85 4.52
N GLY A 38 -5.39 13.86 3.65
CA GLY A 38 -5.94 15.19 3.94
C GLY A 38 -5.08 16.08 4.86
N VAL A 39 -3.98 15.58 5.44
CA VAL A 39 -3.17 16.35 6.42
C VAL A 39 -1.68 16.35 6.07
N ARG A 40 -1.05 15.18 6.01
CA ARG A 40 0.37 14.99 5.66
C ARG A 40 0.56 13.62 4.99
N PRO A 41 0.05 13.43 3.77
CA PRO A 41 -0.02 12.10 3.19
C PRO A 41 1.36 11.49 2.93
N ARG A 42 1.54 10.22 3.31
CA ARG A 42 2.77 9.47 3.04
C ARG A 42 2.46 8.06 2.54
N LEU A 43 2.92 7.76 1.34
CA LEU A 43 2.92 6.42 0.76
C LEU A 43 4.23 5.71 1.11
N VAL A 44 4.14 4.53 1.70
CA VAL A 44 5.27 3.63 1.90
C VAL A 44 4.89 2.25 1.40
N ALA A 45 5.77 1.59 0.65
CA ALA A 45 5.64 0.17 0.34
C ALA A 45 6.99 -0.54 0.29
N SER A 46 6.98 -1.81 0.65
CA SER A 46 8.14 -2.69 0.62
C SER A 46 7.84 -4.04 -0.02
N ALA A 47 8.88 -4.63 -0.60
CA ALA A 47 8.87 -6.00 -1.09
C ALA A 47 8.86 -7.01 0.06
N ALA A 48 8.69 -8.29 -0.28
CA ALA A 48 8.62 -9.37 0.69
C ALA A 48 9.87 -9.50 1.58
N ASP A 49 11.04 -9.14 1.06
CA ASP A 49 12.34 -9.12 1.75
C ASP A 49 12.57 -7.85 2.60
N GLY A 50 11.63 -6.91 2.59
CA GLY A 50 11.74 -5.64 3.29
C GLY A 50 12.37 -4.51 2.48
N THR A 51 12.83 -4.77 1.26
CA THR A 51 13.35 -3.73 0.35
C THR A 51 12.28 -2.66 0.13
N VAL A 52 12.62 -1.39 0.40
CA VAL A 52 11.71 -0.27 0.20
C VAL A 52 11.53 -0.04 -1.30
N LEU A 53 10.30 -0.19 -1.78
CA LEU A 53 9.91 0.06 -3.17
C LEU A 53 9.50 1.51 -3.37
N VAL A 54 8.88 2.12 -2.37
CA VAL A 54 8.51 3.53 -2.36
C VAL A 54 8.46 4.06 -0.92
N ASP A 55 8.94 5.28 -0.74
CA ASP A 55 8.69 6.12 0.43
C ASP A 55 8.53 7.55 -0.11
N ARG A 56 7.29 8.03 -0.16
CA ARG A 56 6.94 9.30 -0.79
C ARG A 56 5.95 10.06 0.07
N ARG A 57 6.23 11.34 0.25
CA ARG A 57 5.29 12.30 0.86
C ARG A 57 4.58 13.08 -0.24
N TYR A 58 3.34 13.43 0.03
CA TYR A 58 2.54 14.30 -0.82
C TYR A 58 2.11 15.53 -0.03
N THR A 59 1.71 16.56 -0.75
CA THR A 59 0.94 17.66 -0.18
C THR A 59 -0.53 17.23 -0.03
N PRO A 60 -1.29 17.80 0.92
CA PRO A 60 -2.67 17.37 1.20
C PRO A 60 -3.63 17.50 0.02
N ASP A 61 -3.42 18.50 -0.84
CA ASP A 61 -4.22 18.76 -2.03
C ASP A 61 -4.11 17.67 -3.11
N VAL A 62 -3.03 16.87 -3.09
CA VAL A 62 -2.84 15.75 -4.02
C VAL A 62 -3.51 14.47 -3.52
N VAL A 63 -3.65 14.32 -2.21
CA VAL A 63 -4.26 13.15 -1.58
C VAL A 63 -5.20 13.61 -0.47
N ASP A 64 -6.41 13.96 -0.88
CA ASP A 64 -7.52 14.36 -0.03
C ASP A 64 -8.48 13.18 0.21
N HIS A 65 -9.55 13.43 0.96
CA HIS A 65 -10.62 12.48 1.23
C HIS A 65 -11.60 12.30 0.07
N LEU A 66 -11.44 13.03 -1.04
CA LEU A 66 -12.39 13.13 -2.16
C LEU A 66 -11.70 13.18 -3.52
#